data_AF-A0A4Z0Z5J2-F1
#
_entry.id   AF-A0A4Z0Z5J2-F1
#
_cell.length_a   1.000
_cell.length_b   1.000
_cell.length_c   1.000
_cell.angle_alpha   90.00
_cell.angle_beta   90.00
_cell.angle_gamma   90.00
#
_symmetry.space_group_name_H-M   'P 1'
#
loop_
_entity.id
_entity.type
_entity.pdbx_description
1 polymer ?
#
loop_
_entity_poly.entity_id
_entity_poly.type
_entity_poly.pdbx_seq_one_letter_code
_entity_poly.pdbx_strand_id
1 'polypeptide(L)'
;MSLSQRILIYAELLSNIRQVSVGCTLPTPVSTATQATVSADGRALTIAHDGSNQTVQLPEAVAPLSQLPISKSGGTSLSWRLPLAAPLIRRTLPVSEEAVPWSATDLEPGSVVACRTCKSTIVDAGTLKVWKDLPSENWAEMMEFWHCHKPHGHIHDNDEEHLTNRGYGASSRIAAQPGVGFVDLTSFLLADSDLVTSSISVSASTNGAGNETKATIALHCTSCKVQLGARSDQALSTSIFKWQVVVEQQNRSAPESSPNLAQCVSAMLLATMARSGCSKSILLPIKTRTDLPLNGSKSERASQEQDVLSIWMFNANITFSSTEAPTSPVNAAKVLYRTVSQVEANKMLESITSDVEDVSLPSEAITTIFGLLNKSNFLIPQSDRKFKEWTVGLLEKWNGKDG
;
A
#
# COMPACT_ATOMS: atom_id res chain seq x y z
N MET A 1 31.71 3.10 -2.29
CA MET A 1 32.04 2.05 -1.29
C MET A 1 31.05 0.91 -1.49
N SER A 2 31.52 -0.31 -1.73
CA SER A 2 30.66 -1.46 -1.99
C SER A 2 29.81 -1.83 -0.76
N LEU A 3 28.52 -2.09 -0.94
CA LEU A 3 27.58 -2.56 0.10
C LEU A 3 28.02 -3.87 0.78
N SER A 4 28.99 -4.58 0.22
CA SER A 4 29.44 -5.90 0.67
C SER A 4 30.42 -5.91 1.86
N GLN A 5 30.60 -4.80 2.58
CA GLN A 5 31.60 -4.69 3.67
C GLN A 5 31.05 -4.20 5.02
N ARG A 6 29.74 -4.04 5.19
CA ARG A 6 29.15 -3.55 6.45
C ARG A 6 28.35 -4.64 7.16
N ILE A 7 28.26 -4.50 8.49
CA ILE A 7 27.42 -5.36 9.32
C ILE A 7 25.97 -4.96 9.05
N LEU A 8 25.19 -5.86 8.47
CA LEU A 8 23.76 -5.68 8.28
C LEU A 8 23.04 -6.26 9.49
N ILE A 9 22.27 -5.44 10.21
CA ILE A 9 21.38 -5.91 11.28
C ILE A 9 19.94 -5.67 10.83
N TYR A 10 19.10 -6.68 10.96
CA TYR A 10 17.65 -6.61 10.78
C TYR A 10 16.97 -7.16 12.03
N ALA A 11 16.04 -6.41 12.58
CA ALA A 11 15.23 -6.80 13.72
C ALA A 11 13.75 -6.62 13.38
N GLU A 12 12.92 -7.58 13.74
CA GLU A 12 11.47 -7.50 13.55
C GLU A 12 10.70 -7.94 14.78
N LEU A 13 9.65 -7.19 15.11
CA LEU A 13 8.71 -7.52 16.16
C LEU A 13 7.71 -8.56 15.66
N LEU A 14 7.68 -9.70 16.35
CA LEU A 14 6.66 -10.73 16.19
C LEU A 14 5.72 -10.65 17.39
N SER A 15 4.78 -9.70 17.33
CA SER A 15 3.87 -9.34 18.43
C SER A 15 3.10 -10.53 18.99
N ASN A 16 2.58 -11.41 18.12
CA ASN A 16 1.79 -12.59 18.51
C ASN A 16 2.55 -13.58 19.38
N ILE A 17 3.86 -13.73 19.18
CA ILE A 17 4.72 -14.63 19.97
C ILE A 17 5.61 -13.85 20.96
N ARG A 18 5.41 -12.53 21.07
CA ARG A 18 6.08 -11.63 22.02
C ARG A 18 7.61 -11.74 21.98
N GLN A 19 8.17 -11.69 20.78
CA GLN A 19 9.61 -11.74 20.55
C GLN A 19 10.04 -10.72 19.50
N VAL A 20 11.27 -10.22 19.64
CA VAL A 20 12.00 -9.56 18.55
C VAL A 20 12.92 -10.61 17.93
N SER A 21 12.69 -10.91 16.65
CA SER A 21 13.58 -11.74 15.86
C SER A 21 14.67 -10.86 15.27
N VAL A 22 15.93 -11.23 15.47
CA VAL A 22 17.08 -10.52 14.95
C VAL A 22 17.86 -11.43 14.01
N GLY A 23 18.17 -10.93 12.83
CA GLY A 23 19.13 -11.53 11.91
C GLY A 23 20.24 -10.53 11.61
N CYS A 24 21.47 -11.01 11.52
CA CYS A 24 22.65 -10.21 11.27
C CYS A 24 23.55 -10.88 10.24
N THR A 25 24.02 -10.11 9.25
CA THR A 25 25.03 -10.55 8.28
C THR A 25 26.32 -9.76 8.51
N LEU A 26 27.39 -10.48 8.82
CA LEU A 26 28.74 -9.95 8.98
C LEU A 26 29.49 -9.93 7.63
N PRO A 27 30.41 -8.98 7.42
CA PRO A 27 31.25 -8.94 6.21
C PRO A 27 32.24 -10.10 6.15
N THR A 28 32.67 -10.62 7.30
CA THR A 28 33.60 -11.75 7.45
C THR A 28 33.08 -12.75 8.49
N PRO A 29 33.56 -14.00 8.47
CA PRO A 29 33.19 -14.99 9.48
C PRO A 29 33.42 -14.51 10.91
N VAL A 30 32.60 -14.99 11.84
CA VAL A 30 32.74 -14.70 13.28
C VAL A 30 34.19 -14.87 13.75
N SER A 31 34.70 -13.87 14.46
CA SER A 31 36.03 -13.84 15.05
C SER A 31 35.93 -13.80 16.58
N THR A 32 37.07 -13.86 17.28
CA THR A 32 37.12 -13.66 18.74
C THR A 32 36.77 -12.24 19.16
N ALA A 33 36.82 -11.28 18.23
CA ALA A 33 36.45 -9.89 18.47
C ALA A 33 34.94 -9.63 18.25
N THR A 34 34.20 -10.60 17.68
CA THR A 34 32.76 -10.43 17.46
C THR A 34 32.00 -10.41 18.78
N GLN A 35 31.23 -9.35 19.03
CA GLN A 35 30.37 -9.20 20.19
C GLN A 35 29.01 -8.65 19.79
N ALA A 36 27.98 -9.08 20.53
CA ALA A 36 26.61 -8.63 20.36
C ALA A 36 26.08 -8.23 21.74
N THR A 37 25.64 -6.98 21.88
CA THR A 37 25.23 -6.39 23.17
C THR A 37 23.93 -5.64 23.04
N VAL A 38 23.04 -5.81 24.01
CA VAL A 38 21.78 -5.05 24.09
C VAL A 38 21.98 -3.92 25.10
N SER A 39 21.43 -2.75 24.79
CA SER A 39 21.41 -1.61 25.70
C SER A 39 20.68 -1.94 27.01
N ALA A 40 21.00 -1.21 28.08
CA ALA A 40 20.43 -1.45 29.41
C ALA A 40 18.90 -1.30 29.46
N ASP A 41 18.33 -0.44 28.61
CA ASP A 41 16.89 -0.23 28.45
C ASP A 41 16.21 -1.26 27.52
N GLY A 42 16.99 -2.17 26.92
CA GLY A 42 16.48 -3.18 25.99
C GLY A 42 16.03 -2.63 24.64
N ARG A 43 16.33 -1.36 24.31
CA ARG A 43 15.84 -0.67 23.11
C ARG A 43 16.79 -0.65 21.93
N ALA A 44 18.06 -1.01 22.10
CA ALA A 44 19.04 -1.00 21.03
C ALA A 44 19.93 -2.25 21.08
N LEU A 45 20.32 -2.73 19.89
CA LEU A 45 21.28 -3.81 19.72
C LEU A 45 22.51 -3.28 19.00
N THR A 46 23.69 -3.55 19.55
CA THR A 46 24.98 -3.21 18.97
C THR A 46 25.77 -4.48 18.65
N ILE A 47 26.24 -4.60 17.41
CA ILE A 47 27.15 -5.64 16.94
C ILE A 47 28.51 -5.00 16.69
N ALA A 48 29.53 -5.49 17.39
CA ALA A 48 30.93 -5.16 17.17
C ALA A 48 31.62 -6.33 16.47
N HIS A 49 32.33 -6.08 15.38
CA HIS A 49 33.03 -7.10 14.61
C HIS A 49 34.24 -6.51 13.88
N ASP A 50 35.43 -7.04 14.16
CA ASP A 50 36.70 -6.71 13.49
C ASP A 50 36.96 -5.20 13.34
N GLY A 51 36.69 -4.44 14.41
CA GLY A 51 36.91 -2.99 14.47
C GLY A 51 35.76 -2.14 13.92
N SER A 52 34.70 -2.76 13.41
CA SER A 52 33.46 -2.09 12.98
C SER A 52 32.34 -2.33 13.98
N ASN A 53 31.58 -1.29 14.29
CA ASN A 53 30.39 -1.39 15.13
C ASN A 53 29.17 -0.89 14.36
N GLN A 54 28.05 -1.60 14.48
CA GLN A 54 26.76 -1.16 13.98
C GLN A 54 25.72 -1.31 15.08
N THR A 55 24.81 -0.34 15.15
CA THR A 55 23.77 -0.30 16.16
C THR A 55 22.43 -0.06 15.48
N VAL A 56 21.41 -0.78 15.91
CA VAL A 56 20.04 -0.61 15.44
C VAL A 56 19.12 -0.42 16.64
N GLN A 57 18.14 0.48 16.52
CA GLN A 57 17.03 0.57 17.45
C GLN A 57 16.17 -0.69 17.28
N LEU A 58 15.76 -1.30 18.37
CA LEU A 58 14.89 -2.47 18.36
C LEU A 58 13.43 -2.02 18.25
N PRO A 59 12.60 -2.74 17.47
CA PRO A 59 11.18 -2.45 17.34
C PRO A 59 10.40 -2.40 18.66
N GLU A 60 10.87 -3.08 19.70
CA GLU A 60 10.29 -3.06 21.04
C GLU A 60 11.36 -3.39 22.09
N ALA A 61 11.16 -2.98 23.36
CA ALA A 61 12.06 -3.30 24.45
C ALA A 61 12.13 -4.81 24.71
N VAL A 62 13.35 -5.36 24.67
CA VAL A 62 13.62 -6.77 24.97
C VAL A 62 14.10 -6.96 26.40
N ALA A 63 13.92 -8.17 26.93
CA ALA A 63 14.37 -8.54 28.26
C ALA A 63 15.87 -8.25 28.42
N PRO A 64 16.30 -7.80 29.61
CA PRO A 64 17.68 -7.35 29.83
C PRO A 64 18.65 -8.51 29.61
N LEU A 65 19.43 -8.39 28.53
CA LEU A 65 20.48 -9.32 28.13
C LEU A 65 21.70 -8.49 27.75
N SER A 66 22.64 -8.32 28.67
CA SER A 66 23.82 -7.47 28.42
C SER A 66 24.65 -7.95 27.22
N GLN A 67 24.75 -9.27 27.03
CA GLN A 67 25.49 -9.88 25.92
C GLN A 67 24.71 -11.06 25.33
N LEU A 68 24.63 -11.12 24.00
CA LEU A 68 24.00 -12.21 23.27
C LEU A 68 25.00 -13.33 22.97
N PRO A 69 24.58 -14.61 23.07
CA PRO A 69 25.45 -15.73 22.76
C PRO A 69 25.78 -15.77 21.27
N ILE A 70 27.04 -16.01 20.93
CA ILE A 70 27.52 -16.15 19.54
C ILE A 70 28.12 -17.53 19.38
N SER A 71 27.61 -18.31 18.43
CA SER A 71 28.23 -19.58 18.05
C SER A 71 29.56 -19.29 17.34
N LYS A 72 30.63 -19.95 17.79
CA LYS A 72 31.98 -19.83 17.18
C LYS A 72 32.12 -20.61 15.88
N SER A 73 31.06 -21.25 15.38
CA SER A 73 31.02 -21.83 14.04
C SER A 73 31.19 -20.71 13.02
N GLY A 74 32.31 -20.69 12.29
CA GLY A 74 32.80 -19.60 11.43
C GLY A 74 31.93 -19.25 10.21
N GLY A 75 30.66 -18.94 10.43
CA GLY A 75 29.75 -18.37 9.44
C GLY A 75 29.72 -16.85 9.53
N THR A 76 29.05 -16.24 8.55
CA THR A 76 28.80 -14.79 8.49
C THR A 76 27.41 -14.41 8.97
N SER A 77 26.53 -15.38 9.23
CA SER A 77 25.15 -15.13 9.64
C SER A 77 24.97 -15.42 11.13
N LEU A 78 24.33 -14.48 11.83
CA LEU A 78 23.95 -14.60 13.23
C LEU A 78 22.45 -14.36 13.36
N SER A 79 21.79 -15.08 14.28
CA SER A 79 20.37 -14.89 14.54
C SER A 79 20.04 -15.10 16.02
N TRP A 80 19.14 -14.27 16.53
CA TRP A 80 18.64 -14.34 17.90
C TRP A 80 17.13 -14.16 17.94
N ARG A 81 16.51 -14.78 18.94
CA ARG A 81 15.12 -14.54 19.31
C ARG A 81 15.10 -13.96 20.70
N LEU A 82 14.79 -12.68 20.80
CA LEU A 82 14.86 -11.90 22.03
C LEU A 82 13.45 -11.77 22.62
N PRO A 83 13.18 -12.27 23.83
CA PRO A 83 11.88 -12.10 24.46
C PRO A 83 11.66 -10.64 24.86
N LEU A 84 10.41 -10.16 24.85
CA LEU A 84 10.09 -8.79 25.26
C LEU A 84 10.27 -8.58 26.79
N ALA A 85 10.67 -7.36 27.19
CA ALA A 85 11.05 -7.04 28.57
C ALA A 85 9.91 -7.14 29.59
N ALA A 86 8.68 -6.78 29.20
CA ALA A 86 7.51 -6.80 30.05
C ALA A 86 6.35 -7.55 29.36
N PRO A 87 5.39 -8.12 30.11
CA PRO A 87 4.04 -8.30 29.57
C PRO A 87 3.63 -6.96 28.98
N LEU A 88 3.23 -6.94 27.70
CA LEU A 88 2.51 -5.79 27.18
C LEU A 88 1.36 -5.62 28.17
N ILE A 89 1.43 -4.61 29.06
CA ILE A 89 0.24 -4.09 29.73
C ILE A 89 -0.76 -4.02 28.61
N ARG A 90 -1.97 -4.56 28.79
CA ARG A 90 -3.05 -4.45 27.82
C ARG A 90 -3.17 -2.97 27.39
N ARG A 91 -2.37 -2.52 26.41
CA ARG A 91 -2.90 -2.14 25.13
C ARG A 91 -3.79 -3.33 24.87
N THR A 92 -5.08 -3.19 25.20
CA THR A 92 -6.11 -3.72 24.32
C THR A 92 -5.44 -3.71 22.97
N LEU A 93 -5.23 -4.89 22.35
CA LEU A 93 -4.99 -4.91 20.91
C LEU A 93 -5.93 -3.81 20.44
N PRO A 94 -5.43 -2.65 19.97
CA PRO A 94 -6.36 -1.76 19.34
C PRO A 94 -6.99 -2.73 18.35
N VAL A 95 -8.31 -2.90 18.40
CA VAL A 95 -8.99 -3.22 17.16
C VAL A 95 -8.38 -2.20 16.24
N SER A 96 -7.36 -2.61 15.48
CA SER A 96 -6.40 -1.65 14.98
C SER A 96 -7.26 -0.88 14.02
N GLU A 97 -7.60 0.35 14.39
CA GLU A 97 -7.88 1.36 13.41
C GLU A 97 -6.55 1.45 12.66
N GLU A 98 -6.41 0.53 11.71
CA GLU A 98 -5.21 0.32 10.94
C GLU A 98 -5.05 1.62 10.18
N ALA A 99 -4.05 2.41 10.57
CA ALA A 99 -3.93 3.76 10.09
C ALA A 99 -3.94 3.74 8.57
N VAL A 100 -4.96 4.38 7.97
CA VAL A 100 -5.11 4.43 6.53
C VAL A 100 -4.46 5.71 5.98
N PRO A 101 -3.86 5.65 4.78
CA PRO A 101 -3.30 6.80 4.08
C PRO A 101 -4.31 7.93 3.89
N TRP A 102 -4.40 8.86 4.85
CA TRP A 102 -5.42 9.90 4.96
C TRP A 102 -6.88 9.39 4.99
N SER A 103 -7.59 9.74 6.05
CA SER A 103 -9.05 9.75 6.14
C SER A 103 -9.59 11.15 5.87
N ALA A 104 -10.91 11.30 5.75
CA ALA A 104 -11.56 12.61 5.66
C ALA A 104 -11.25 13.49 6.88
N THR A 105 -11.09 12.90 8.07
CA THR A 105 -10.74 13.63 9.30
C THR A 105 -9.32 14.18 9.29
N ASP A 106 -8.46 13.63 8.44
CA ASP A 106 -7.10 14.13 8.29
C ASP A 106 -7.04 15.43 7.47
N LEU A 107 -8.08 15.71 6.68
CA LEU A 107 -8.11 16.72 5.64
C LEU A 107 -8.97 17.94 6.00
N GLU A 108 -8.40 19.14 5.87
CA GLU A 108 -9.13 20.38 6.16
C GLU A 108 -10.01 20.82 4.97
N PRO A 109 -11.25 21.26 5.21
CA PRO A 109 -12.04 22.00 4.23
C PRO A 109 -11.27 23.18 3.63
N GLY A 110 -11.39 23.36 2.31
CA GLY A 110 -10.76 24.44 1.57
C GLY A 110 -9.26 24.26 1.28
N SER A 111 -8.69 23.10 1.61
CA SER A 111 -7.30 22.77 1.29
C SER A 111 -7.03 22.77 -0.22
N VAL A 112 -5.81 23.15 -0.61
CA VAL A 112 -5.35 23.06 -2.01
C VAL A 112 -4.86 21.64 -2.27
N VAL A 113 -5.22 21.07 -3.41
CA VAL A 113 -4.63 19.80 -3.89
C VAL A 113 -3.66 20.12 -5.02
N ALA A 114 -2.39 19.77 -4.85
CA ALA A 114 -1.34 20.07 -5.83
C ALA A 114 -0.60 18.80 -6.26
N CYS A 115 -0.09 18.79 -7.48
CA CYS A 115 0.77 17.72 -7.99
C CYS A 115 2.00 17.57 -7.10
N ARG A 116 2.29 16.34 -6.63
CA ARG A 116 3.43 16.08 -5.76
C ARG A 116 4.78 16.43 -6.41
N THR A 117 4.90 16.17 -7.71
CA THR A 117 6.14 16.31 -8.47
C THR A 117 6.49 17.76 -8.80
N CYS A 118 5.52 18.55 -9.28
CA CYS A 118 5.79 19.91 -9.78
C CYS A 118 5.00 21.01 -9.07
N LYS A 119 4.18 20.67 -8.08
CA LYS A 119 3.34 21.60 -7.30
C LYS A 119 2.29 22.36 -8.11
N SER A 120 2.04 21.96 -9.35
CA SER A 120 0.91 22.51 -10.13
C SER A 120 -0.41 22.23 -9.43
N THR A 121 -1.23 23.27 -9.25
CA THR A 121 -2.53 23.19 -8.59
C THR A 121 -3.49 22.33 -9.39
N ILE A 122 -4.03 21.30 -8.76
CA ILE A 122 -5.03 20.38 -9.31
C ILE A 122 -6.44 20.79 -8.86
N VAL A 123 -6.56 21.27 -7.62
CA VAL A 123 -7.79 21.82 -7.04
C VAL A 123 -7.47 23.08 -6.27
N ASP A 124 -8.17 24.17 -6.58
CA ASP A 124 -7.96 25.48 -5.94
C ASP A 124 -8.41 25.52 -4.47
N ALA A 125 -7.85 26.48 -3.73
CA ALA A 125 -8.22 26.74 -2.34
C ALA A 125 -9.71 27.09 -2.24
N GLY A 126 -10.39 26.52 -1.25
CA GLY A 126 -11.82 26.78 -1.01
C GLY A 126 -12.80 26.04 -1.91
N THR A 127 -12.32 25.32 -2.93
CA THR A 127 -13.18 24.53 -3.84
C THR A 127 -13.82 23.36 -3.11
N LEU A 128 -13.03 22.50 -2.47
CA LEU A 128 -13.53 21.37 -1.69
C LEU A 128 -13.96 21.83 -0.31
N LYS A 129 -15.27 21.87 -0.05
CA LYS A 129 -15.86 22.36 1.19
C LYS A 129 -16.01 21.29 2.26
N VAL A 130 -16.06 20.02 1.85
CA VAL A 130 -16.23 18.88 2.74
C VAL A 130 -15.42 17.71 2.22
N TRP A 131 -14.76 16.98 3.13
CA TRP A 131 -14.17 15.68 2.87
C TRP A 131 -15.05 14.59 3.46
N LYS A 132 -15.23 13.47 2.75
CA LYS A 132 -16.01 12.31 3.21
C LYS A 132 -15.27 11.04 2.86
N ASP A 133 -15.11 10.12 3.80
CA ASP A 133 -14.60 8.80 3.49
C ASP A 133 -15.62 8.05 2.63
N LEU A 134 -15.14 7.42 1.57
CA LEU A 134 -15.96 6.47 0.82
C LEU A 134 -16.15 5.22 1.70
N PRO A 135 -17.38 4.72 1.85
CA PRO A 135 -17.55 3.34 2.30
C PRO A 135 -16.86 2.44 1.27
N SER A 136 -16.44 1.24 1.67
CA SER A 136 -15.81 0.30 0.73
C SER A 136 -16.67 0.15 -0.53
N GLU A 137 -16.05 0.05 -1.70
CA GLU A 137 -16.72 0.10 -3.02
C GLU A 137 -17.89 -0.89 -3.14
N ASN A 138 -17.85 -2.01 -2.40
CA ASN A 138 -18.88 -3.05 -2.36
C ASN A 138 -19.77 -3.00 -1.10
N TRP A 139 -19.69 -1.97 -0.26
CA TRP A 139 -20.56 -1.81 0.91
C TRP A 139 -22.03 -1.71 0.49
N ALA A 140 -22.30 -1.00 -0.61
CA ALA A 140 -23.64 -0.90 -1.20
C ALA A 140 -24.20 -2.27 -1.64
N GLU A 141 -23.33 -3.17 -2.13
CA GLU A 141 -23.71 -4.54 -2.48
C GLU A 141 -23.96 -5.38 -1.20
N MET A 142 -23.16 -5.16 -0.16
CA MET A 142 -23.28 -5.86 1.13
C MET A 142 -24.57 -5.47 1.89
N MET A 143 -25.07 -4.25 1.67
CA MET A 143 -26.33 -3.76 2.26
C MET A 143 -27.56 -4.55 1.79
N GLU A 144 -27.53 -5.16 0.60
CA GLU A 144 -28.65 -5.99 0.11
C GLU A 144 -28.74 -7.34 0.85
N PHE A 145 -27.63 -7.84 1.39
CA PHE A 145 -27.56 -9.09 2.14
C PHE A 145 -27.83 -8.94 3.64
N TRP A 146 -27.90 -7.73 4.16
CA TRP A 146 -28.12 -7.45 5.59
C TRP A 146 -29.59 -7.33 5.99
N HIS A 147 -30.49 -7.22 5.02
CA HIS A 147 -31.92 -7.17 5.28
C HIS A 147 -32.55 -8.54 5.06
N CYS A 148 -33.08 -9.17 6.11
CA CYS A 148 -33.87 -10.40 5.96
C CYS A 148 -35.13 -10.18 5.08
N HIS A 149 -35.62 -8.94 5.01
CA HIS A 149 -36.63 -8.47 4.06
C HIS A 149 -36.34 -7.00 3.71
N LYS A 150 -36.45 -6.61 2.43
CA LYS A 150 -36.45 -5.18 2.06
C LYS A 150 -37.56 -4.48 2.86
N PRO A 151 -37.33 -3.29 3.44
CA PRO A 151 -38.36 -2.59 4.20
C PRO A 151 -39.58 -2.35 3.29
N HIS A 152 -40.69 -3.00 3.62
CA HIS A 152 -41.95 -2.85 2.90
C HIS A 152 -42.63 -1.57 3.40
N GLY A 153 -42.30 -0.44 2.78
CA GLY A 153 -43.17 0.73 2.84
C GLY A 153 -44.40 0.43 2.00
N HIS A 154 -45.53 0.09 2.63
CA HIS A 154 -46.81 0.35 1.97
C HIS A 154 -46.83 1.84 1.66
N ILE A 155 -46.97 2.22 0.38
CA ILE A 155 -47.54 3.49 -0.18
C ILE A 155 -46.82 3.87 -1.51
N HIS A 156 -47.61 3.87 -2.60
CA HIS A 156 -47.47 4.49 -3.94
C HIS A 156 -46.14 4.46 -4.73
N ASP A 157 -46.09 3.59 -5.75
CA ASP A 157 -45.51 3.62 -7.12
C ASP A 157 -44.44 4.64 -7.59
N ASN A 158 -43.73 5.41 -6.74
CA ASN A 158 -42.73 6.37 -7.22
C ASN A 158 -41.41 6.44 -6.43
N ASP A 159 -41.06 5.38 -5.68
CA ASP A 159 -40.00 5.44 -4.65
C ASP A 159 -38.70 4.67 -4.94
N GLU A 160 -38.42 4.20 -6.18
CA GLU A 160 -37.05 3.75 -6.51
C GLU A 160 -36.02 4.89 -6.34
N GLU A 161 -36.44 6.12 -6.63
CA GLU A 161 -35.64 7.34 -6.44
C GLU A 161 -35.45 7.70 -4.96
N HIS A 162 -36.38 7.30 -4.09
CA HIS A 162 -36.39 7.64 -2.67
C HIS A 162 -35.57 6.65 -1.81
N LEU A 163 -35.51 5.37 -2.22
CA LEU A 163 -34.65 4.35 -1.60
C LEU A 163 -33.17 4.51 -2.00
N THR A 164 -32.91 4.90 -3.25
CA THR A 164 -31.56 5.24 -3.74
C THR A 164 -31.00 6.50 -3.06
N ASN A 165 -31.82 7.52 -2.81
CA ASN A 165 -31.43 8.73 -2.07
C ASN A 165 -31.06 8.48 -0.59
N ARG A 166 -31.50 7.37 -0.01
CA ARG A 166 -31.10 6.95 1.36
C ARG A 166 -29.94 5.96 1.38
N GLY A 167 -29.36 5.61 0.22
CA GLY A 167 -28.25 4.67 0.11
C GLY A 167 -28.64 3.19 0.27
N TYR A 168 -29.93 2.86 0.15
CA TYR A 168 -30.45 1.50 0.29
C TYR A 168 -30.84 0.93 -1.08
N GLY A 169 -29.86 0.66 -1.93
CA GLY A 169 -30.07 -0.11 -3.16
C GLY A 169 -28.75 -0.47 -3.83
N ALA A 170 -28.68 -1.63 -4.48
CA ALA A 170 -27.52 -2.04 -5.30
C ALA A 170 -27.21 -1.04 -6.45
N SER A 171 -28.15 -0.13 -6.75
CA SER A 171 -28.04 0.97 -7.70
C SER A 171 -27.61 2.30 -7.10
N SER A 172 -27.49 2.45 -5.77
CA SER A 172 -26.99 3.69 -5.14
C SER A 172 -25.47 3.79 -5.31
N ARG A 173 -25.04 4.10 -6.53
CA ARG A 173 -23.64 4.38 -6.85
C ARG A 173 -23.26 5.71 -6.22
N ILE A 174 -22.18 5.72 -5.45
CA ILE A 174 -21.62 6.97 -4.95
C ILE A 174 -21.06 7.73 -6.13
N ALA A 175 -21.72 8.83 -6.47
CA ALA A 175 -21.28 9.73 -7.52
C ALA A 175 -20.47 10.88 -6.93
N ALA A 176 -19.49 11.37 -7.69
CA ALA A 176 -18.78 12.58 -7.34
C ALA A 176 -19.76 13.76 -7.23
N GLN A 177 -19.54 14.63 -6.23
CA GLN A 177 -20.37 15.81 -5.98
C GLN A 177 -19.48 17.06 -6.00
N PRO A 178 -19.88 18.13 -6.70
CA PRO A 178 -19.14 19.38 -6.69
C PRO A 178 -18.91 19.90 -5.26
N GLY A 179 -17.67 20.28 -4.98
CA GLY A 179 -17.23 20.77 -3.69
C GLY A 179 -17.09 19.70 -2.59
N VAL A 180 -17.20 18.41 -2.93
CA VAL A 180 -16.99 17.29 -1.98
C VAL A 180 -15.82 16.44 -2.43
N GLY A 181 -14.81 16.33 -1.57
CA GLY A 181 -13.70 15.40 -1.75
C GLY A 181 -14.01 14.05 -1.11
N PHE A 182 -14.32 13.04 -1.93
CA PHE A 182 -14.52 11.69 -1.44
C PHE A 182 -13.18 10.97 -1.30
N VAL A 183 -12.93 10.30 -0.17
CA VAL A 183 -11.63 9.76 0.22
C VAL A 183 -11.67 8.24 0.21
N ASP A 184 -10.93 7.60 -0.68
CA ASP A 184 -10.70 6.15 -0.75
C ASP A 184 -9.27 5.81 -0.27
N LEU A 185 -8.94 4.54 0.02
CA LEU A 185 -7.61 4.09 0.44
C LEU A 185 -6.47 4.56 -0.48
N THR A 186 -6.74 4.63 -1.79
CA THR A 186 -5.73 4.92 -2.81
C THR A 186 -5.90 6.27 -3.49
N SER A 187 -7.10 6.83 -3.44
CA SER A 187 -7.47 7.97 -4.29
C SER A 187 -8.45 8.93 -3.64
N PHE A 188 -8.58 10.10 -4.24
CA PHE A 188 -9.69 11.02 -4.03
C PHE A 188 -10.63 10.96 -5.22
N LEU A 189 -11.92 10.74 -4.98
CA LEU A 189 -12.95 10.81 -6.00
C LEU A 189 -13.53 12.23 -6.01
N LEU A 190 -13.32 12.94 -7.12
CA LEU A 190 -13.65 14.36 -7.28
C LEU A 190 -14.59 14.58 -8.48
N ALA A 191 -15.38 15.65 -8.41
CA ALA A 191 -16.17 16.10 -9.55
C ALA A 191 -15.26 16.83 -10.54
N ASP A 192 -15.48 16.64 -11.85
CA ASP A 192 -14.69 17.30 -12.89
C ASP A 192 -14.73 18.83 -12.80
N SER A 193 -15.83 19.40 -12.30
CA SER A 193 -16.00 20.84 -12.10
C SER A 193 -15.04 21.43 -11.07
N ASP A 194 -14.52 20.60 -10.16
CA ASP A 194 -13.63 21.03 -9.07
C ASP A 194 -12.16 21.02 -9.49
N LEU A 195 -11.85 20.48 -10.68
CA LEU A 195 -10.50 20.34 -11.20
C LEU A 195 -10.08 21.56 -12.00
N VAL A 196 -8.82 21.96 -11.81
CA VAL A 196 -8.18 23.00 -12.64
C VAL A 196 -7.85 22.39 -14.00
N THR A 197 -8.73 22.59 -14.98
CA THR A 197 -8.64 21.97 -16.31
C THR A 197 -7.35 22.31 -17.07
N SER A 198 -6.73 23.46 -16.83
CA SER A 198 -5.43 23.81 -17.43
C SER A 198 -4.27 22.94 -16.92
N SER A 199 -4.40 22.39 -15.70
CA SER A 199 -3.36 21.60 -15.03
C SER A 199 -3.44 20.10 -15.33
N ILE A 200 -4.54 19.64 -15.94
CA ILE A 200 -4.80 18.23 -16.21
C ILE A 200 -4.98 18.02 -17.72
N SER A 201 -4.29 17.02 -18.24
CA SER A 201 -4.45 16.53 -19.60
C SER A 201 -4.94 15.08 -19.57
N VAL A 202 -5.78 14.75 -20.54
CA VAL A 202 -6.39 13.43 -20.67
C VAL A 202 -5.70 12.70 -21.83
N SER A 203 -5.38 11.41 -21.68
CA SER A 203 -4.84 10.61 -22.79
C SER A 203 -5.83 10.59 -23.95
N ALA A 204 -5.41 11.03 -25.14
CA ALA A 204 -6.29 11.27 -26.30
C ALA A 204 -7.08 10.03 -26.73
N SER A 205 -8.37 10.22 -27.01
CA SER A 205 -9.24 9.22 -27.61
C SER A 205 -8.94 9.10 -29.11
N THR A 206 -8.41 7.97 -29.56
CA THR A 206 -8.60 7.58 -30.96
C THR A 206 -10.03 7.07 -31.11
N ASN A 207 -10.84 7.75 -31.93
CA ASN A 207 -12.24 7.43 -32.19
C ASN A 207 -12.38 6.04 -32.82
N GLY A 208 -12.40 5.01 -31.99
CA GLY A 208 -12.83 3.65 -32.34
C GLY A 208 -14.20 3.40 -31.72
N ALA A 209 -15.23 3.38 -32.56
CA ALA A 209 -16.54 2.87 -32.21
C ALA A 209 -16.45 1.34 -32.17
N GLY A 210 -16.37 0.76 -30.96
CA GLY A 210 -16.32 -0.70 -30.77
C GLY A 210 -16.47 -1.10 -29.31
N ASN A 211 -17.60 -1.78 -29.03
CA ASN A 211 -18.02 -2.58 -27.86
C ASN A 211 -17.53 -2.25 -26.42
N GLU A 212 -18.52 -1.89 -25.58
CA GLU A 212 -18.86 -2.33 -24.20
C GLU A 212 -17.78 -2.81 -23.20
N THR A 213 -16.52 -2.38 -23.32
CA THR A 213 -15.56 -2.54 -22.22
C THR A 213 -15.44 -1.21 -21.47
N LYS A 214 -15.61 -1.25 -20.14
CA LYS A 214 -15.48 -0.12 -19.20
C LYS A 214 -14.05 0.44 -19.24
N ALA A 215 -13.74 1.24 -20.26
CA ALA A 215 -12.41 1.77 -20.46
C ALA A 215 -12.17 2.96 -19.53
N THR A 216 -11.03 2.93 -18.83
CA THR A 216 -10.61 4.05 -17.97
C THR A 216 -9.68 4.96 -18.75
N ILE A 217 -9.79 6.28 -18.53
CA ILE A 217 -8.97 7.28 -19.20
C ILE A 217 -7.94 7.82 -18.21
N ALA A 218 -6.66 7.77 -18.58
CA ALA A 218 -5.58 8.22 -17.70
C ALA A 218 -5.47 9.75 -17.69
N LEU A 219 -5.29 10.32 -16.49
CA LEU A 219 -5.15 11.75 -16.26
C LEU A 219 -3.69 12.07 -15.94
N HIS A 220 -3.15 13.08 -16.60
CA HIS A 220 -1.74 13.47 -16.48
C HIS A 220 -1.61 14.94 -16.13
N CYS A 221 -0.62 15.28 -15.31
CA CYS A 221 -0.28 16.68 -15.06
C CYS A 221 0.22 17.35 -16.35
N THR A 222 -0.35 18.48 -16.73
CA THR A 222 0.07 19.22 -17.93
C THR A 222 1.53 19.66 -17.84
N SER A 223 2.01 20.02 -16.64
CA SER A 223 3.35 20.58 -16.42
C SER A 223 4.46 19.52 -16.41
N CYS A 224 4.29 18.40 -15.69
CA CYS A 224 5.35 17.38 -15.53
C CYS A 224 5.01 16.01 -16.12
N LYS A 225 3.84 15.87 -16.75
CA LYS A 225 3.37 14.65 -17.44
C LYS A 225 3.19 13.39 -16.58
N VAL A 226 3.37 13.47 -15.26
CA VAL A 226 3.10 12.35 -14.35
C VAL A 226 1.61 11.98 -14.40
N GLN A 227 1.30 10.68 -14.35
CA GLN A 227 -0.08 10.23 -14.22
C GLN A 227 -0.60 10.56 -12.81
N LEU A 228 -1.58 11.45 -12.75
CA LEU A 228 -2.22 11.90 -11.50
C LEU A 228 -3.36 10.98 -11.06
N GLY A 229 -4.01 10.31 -12.01
CA GLY A 229 -5.29 9.68 -11.74
C GLY A 229 -5.88 8.97 -12.94
N ALA A 230 -7.15 8.62 -12.80
CA ALA A 230 -7.93 7.95 -13.81
C ALA A 230 -9.39 8.44 -13.76
N ARG A 231 -10.03 8.46 -14.93
CA ARG A 231 -11.41 8.86 -15.11
C ARG A 231 -12.21 7.70 -15.71
N SER A 232 -13.39 7.44 -15.16
CA SER A 232 -14.33 6.48 -15.75
C SER A 232 -15.11 7.14 -16.89
N ASP A 233 -15.31 6.43 -18.00
CA ASP A 233 -16.14 6.92 -19.12
C ASP A 233 -17.65 6.95 -18.77
N GLN A 234 -18.07 6.12 -17.79
CA GLN A 234 -19.48 5.95 -17.42
C GLN A 234 -19.95 6.84 -16.26
N ALA A 235 -19.01 7.40 -15.49
CA ALA A 235 -19.30 8.28 -14.36
C ALA A 235 -18.55 9.59 -14.56
N LEU A 236 -19.21 10.74 -14.35
CA LEU A 236 -18.57 12.07 -14.34
C LEU A 236 -17.73 12.25 -13.06
N SER A 237 -16.85 11.28 -12.80
CA SER A 237 -16.04 11.22 -11.61
C SER A 237 -14.60 10.92 -11.97
N THR A 238 -13.71 11.67 -11.33
CA THR A 238 -12.28 11.61 -11.54
C THR A 238 -11.62 11.14 -10.25
N SER A 239 -10.87 10.06 -10.33
CA SER A 239 -10.05 9.55 -9.22
C SER A 239 -8.63 10.08 -9.33
N ILE A 240 -8.18 10.82 -8.32
CA ILE A 240 -6.81 11.34 -8.21
C ILE A 240 -6.05 10.52 -7.18
N PHE A 241 -4.91 9.94 -7.55
CA PHE A 241 -4.14 9.07 -6.67
C PHE A 241 -3.45 9.85 -5.55
N LYS A 242 -3.64 9.38 -4.31
CA LYS A 242 -3.11 10.04 -3.11
C LYS A 242 -1.58 10.18 -3.15
N TRP A 243 -0.87 9.16 -3.63
CA TRP A 243 0.59 9.20 -3.71
C TRP A 243 1.14 10.18 -4.75
N GLN A 244 0.30 10.68 -5.67
CA GLN A 244 0.68 11.63 -6.73
C GLN A 244 0.39 13.09 -6.38
N VAL A 245 -0.25 13.35 -5.24
CA VAL A 245 -0.62 14.69 -4.81
C VAL A 245 -0.10 15.03 -3.42
N VAL A 246 -0.12 16.32 -3.11
CA VAL A 246 0.01 16.86 -1.76
C VAL A 246 -1.25 17.67 -1.46
N VAL A 247 -1.67 17.68 -0.20
CA VAL A 247 -2.79 18.50 0.27
C VAL A 247 -2.24 19.58 1.17
N GLU A 248 -2.34 20.83 0.74
CA GLU A 248 -1.80 21.99 1.46
C GLU A 248 -2.91 22.59 2.34
N GLN A 249 -2.74 22.44 3.66
CA GLN A 249 -3.68 22.86 4.69
C GLN A 249 -3.23 24.18 5.32
N GLN A 250 -4.16 25.13 5.50
CA GLN A 250 -3.80 26.48 5.96
C GLN A 250 -3.50 26.56 7.46
N ASN A 251 -4.12 25.71 8.29
CA ASN A 251 -4.04 25.84 9.76
C ASN A 251 -3.01 24.92 10.41
N ARG A 252 -2.23 24.15 9.65
CA ARG A 252 -1.19 23.26 10.19
C ARG A 252 0.20 23.80 9.91
N SER A 253 0.95 24.03 10.98
CA SER A 253 2.31 24.56 10.97
C SER A 253 3.38 23.54 10.56
N ALA A 254 3.01 22.26 10.40
CA ALA A 254 3.90 21.21 9.89
C ALA A 254 3.28 20.57 8.65
N PRO A 255 4.06 20.30 7.58
CA PRO A 255 3.56 19.53 6.45
C PRO A 255 3.22 18.14 6.94
N GLU A 256 1.93 17.80 6.94
CA GLU A 256 1.48 16.43 7.11
C GLU A 256 2.20 15.59 6.05
N SER A 257 2.80 14.47 6.46
CA SER A 257 3.46 13.60 5.50
C SER A 257 2.44 13.19 4.44
N SER A 258 2.79 13.29 3.17
CA SER A 258 1.89 12.81 2.11
C SER A 258 2.14 11.32 1.92
N PRO A 259 1.09 10.48 1.91
CA PRO A 259 1.25 9.05 1.79
C PRO A 259 1.99 8.69 0.52
N ASN A 260 2.89 7.72 0.61
CA ASN A 260 3.61 7.20 -0.54
C ASN A 260 2.85 6.01 -1.17
N LEU A 261 3.32 5.59 -2.35
CA LEU A 261 2.67 4.50 -3.08
C LEU A 261 2.67 3.17 -2.29
N ALA A 262 3.74 2.84 -1.58
CA ALA A 262 3.80 1.60 -0.78
C ALA A 262 2.75 1.61 0.33
N GLN A 263 2.57 2.75 1.01
CA GLN A 263 1.59 2.93 2.07
C GLN A 263 0.15 2.80 1.54
N CYS A 264 -0.16 3.42 0.40
CA CYS A 264 -1.45 3.27 -0.29
C CYS A 264 -1.72 1.84 -0.73
N VAL A 265 -0.75 1.17 -1.36
CA VAL A 265 -0.91 -0.22 -1.82
C VAL A 265 -0.99 -1.18 -0.64
N SER A 266 -0.25 -0.94 0.44
CA SER A 266 -0.34 -1.75 1.66
C SER A 266 -1.75 -1.69 2.24
N ALA A 267 -2.31 -0.48 2.42
CA ALA A 267 -3.67 -0.31 2.93
C ALA A 267 -4.71 -0.98 2.02
N MET A 268 -4.56 -0.84 0.69
CA MET A 268 -5.44 -1.49 -0.28
C MET A 268 -5.38 -3.02 -0.19
N LEU A 269 -4.18 -3.62 -0.12
CA LEU A 269 -4.01 -5.08 -0.01
C LEU A 269 -4.56 -5.62 1.32
N LEU A 270 -4.34 -4.89 2.42
CA LEU A 270 -4.87 -5.25 3.74
C LEU A 270 -6.41 -5.21 3.75
N ALA A 271 -6.99 -4.16 3.16
CA ALA A 271 -8.44 -4.06 3.00
C ALA A 271 -8.98 -5.16 2.09
N THR A 272 -8.29 -5.51 0.99
CA THR A 272 -8.70 -6.63 0.13
C THR A 272 -8.68 -7.94 0.89
N MET A 273 -7.60 -8.24 1.62
CA MET A 273 -7.51 -9.44 2.45
C MET A 273 -8.58 -9.49 3.54
N ALA A 274 -8.89 -8.36 4.18
CA ALA A 274 -9.95 -8.28 5.20
C ALA A 274 -11.35 -8.51 4.61
N ARG A 275 -11.57 -8.12 3.35
CA ARG A 275 -12.85 -8.32 2.65
C ARG A 275 -13.03 -9.73 2.10
N SER A 276 -12.03 -10.27 1.40
CA SER A 276 -12.14 -11.57 0.72
C SER A 276 -11.70 -12.75 1.58
N GLY A 277 -10.90 -12.51 2.62
CA GLY A 277 -10.19 -13.56 3.36
C GLY A 277 -9.00 -14.15 2.60
N CYS A 278 -8.74 -13.68 1.37
CA CYS A 278 -7.62 -14.13 0.55
C CYS A 278 -6.35 -13.32 0.87
N SER A 279 -5.28 -14.01 1.23
CA SER A 279 -3.98 -13.35 1.51
C SER A 279 -3.13 -13.16 0.25
N LYS A 280 -3.55 -13.68 -0.90
CA LYS A 280 -2.82 -13.54 -2.18
C LYS A 280 -3.56 -12.62 -3.11
N SER A 281 -2.80 -11.87 -3.90
CA SER A 281 -3.34 -10.97 -4.92
C SER A 281 -2.48 -10.99 -6.18
N ILE A 282 -3.10 -10.81 -7.33
CA ILE A 282 -2.45 -10.47 -8.60
C ILE A 282 -2.64 -8.97 -8.85
N LEU A 283 -1.54 -8.25 -8.98
CA LEU A 283 -1.60 -6.85 -9.40
C LEU A 283 -1.73 -6.78 -10.93
N LEU A 284 -2.88 -6.32 -11.40
CA LEU A 284 -3.18 -6.15 -12.82
C LEU A 284 -3.14 -4.68 -13.22
N PRO A 285 -2.63 -4.34 -14.41
CA PRO A 285 -2.69 -2.98 -14.91
C PRO A 285 -4.15 -2.57 -15.14
N ILE A 286 -4.51 -1.35 -14.74
CA ILE A 286 -5.78 -0.73 -15.13
C ILE A 286 -5.81 -0.68 -16.66
N LYS A 287 -6.80 -1.33 -17.27
CA LYS A 287 -6.98 -1.34 -18.72
C LYS A 287 -7.34 0.07 -19.18
N THR A 288 -6.43 0.71 -19.90
CA THR A 288 -6.69 2.01 -20.53
C THR A 288 -7.22 1.83 -21.94
N ARG A 289 -8.00 2.80 -22.44
CA ARG A 289 -8.57 2.71 -23.80
C ARG A 289 -7.50 2.58 -24.90
N THR A 290 -6.27 3.01 -24.64
CA THR A 290 -5.12 2.85 -25.53
C THR A 290 -4.60 1.41 -25.65
N ASP A 291 -4.97 0.53 -24.71
CA ASP A 291 -4.55 -0.88 -24.70
C ASP A 291 -5.54 -1.80 -25.45
N LEU A 292 -6.68 -1.26 -25.87
CA LEU A 292 -7.69 -2.02 -26.62
C LEU A 292 -7.30 -2.07 -28.10
N PRO A 293 -7.28 -3.26 -28.74
CA PRO A 293 -6.92 -3.37 -30.15
C PRO A 293 -7.92 -2.62 -31.03
N LEU A 294 -7.42 -1.58 -31.72
CA LEU A 294 -8.16 -0.84 -32.75
C LEU A 294 -8.34 -1.72 -33.98
N ASN A 295 -9.56 -2.26 -34.14
CA ASN A 295 -9.97 -3.16 -35.22
C ASN A 295 -9.21 -4.49 -35.25
N GLY A 296 -9.87 -5.54 -35.75
CA GLY A 296 -9.35 -6.92 -35.85
C GLY A 296 -8.09 -7.13 -36.68
N SER A 297 -7.27 -6.10 -36.93
CA SER A 297 -5.87 -6.29 -37.26
C SER A 297 -5.16 -6.86 -36.03
N LYS A 298 -4.80 -8.14 -36.11
CA LYS A 298 -3.74 -8.71 -35.27
C LYS A 298 -2.50 -7.83 -35.47
N SER A 299 -2.30 -6.86 -34.60
CA SER A 299 -1.04 -6.15 -34.55
C SER A 299 -0.02 -7.18 -34.12
N GLU A 300 0.85 -7.59 -35.04
CA GLU A 300 2.05 -8.39 -34.79
C GLU A 300 3.10 -7.61 -33.98
N ARG A 301 2.69 -6.62 -33.18
CA ARG A 301 3.43 -6.29 -31.96
C ARG A 301 3.08 -7.40 -31.00
N ALA A 302 3.92 -8.43 -31.03
CA ALA A 302 3.90 -9.60 -30.19
C ALA A 302 3.05 -9.39 -28.94
N SER A 303 2.05 -10.25 -28.76
CA SER A 303 1.56 -10.65 -27.45
C SER A 303 2.76 -11.10 -26.61
N GLN A 304 3.56 -10.14 -26.15
CA GLN A 304 4.51 -10.34 -25.07
C GLN A 304 3.60 -10.70 -23.91
N GLU A 305 3.66 -11.97 -23.53
CA GLU A 305 3.15 -12.46 -22.27
C GLU A 305 3.72 -11.51 -21.20
N GLN A 306 2.91 -10.54 -20.78
CA GLN A 306 3.33 -9.63 -19.74
C GLN A 306 3.27 -10.41 -18.44
N ASP A 307 4.43 -10.52 -17.80
CA ASP A 307 4.51 -11.01 -16.45
C ASP A 307 3.83 -10.00 -15.51
N VAL A 308 2.92 -10.50 -14.69
CA VAL A 308 2.22 -9.73 -13.67
C VAL A 308 2.75 -10.07 -12.29
N LEU A 309 2.57 -9.14 -11.35
CA LEU A 309 3.10 -9.29 -10.00
C LEU A 309 2.10 -10.05 -9.12
N SER A 310 2.51 -11.24 -8.67
CA SER A 310 1.80 -12.00 -7.63
C SER A 310 2.38 -11.66 -6.27
N ILE A 311 1.52 -11.23 -5.35
CA ILE A 311 1.88 -10.85 -3.97
C ILE A 311 1.09 -11.72 -3.00
N TRP A 312 1.76 -12.19 -1.96
CA TRP A 312 1.17 -12.91 -0.85
C TRP A 312 1.49 -12.18 0.46
N MET A 313 0.44 -11.76 1.16
CA MET A 313 0.48 -11.18 2.50
C MET A 313 0.87 -12.24 3.53
N PHE A 314 2.17 -12.33 3.86
CA PHE A 314 2.69 -13.34 4.78
C PHE A 314 2.55 -12.92 6.24
N ASN A 315 2.83 -11.65 6.54
CA ASN A 315 2.51 -11.05 7.83
C ASN A 315 2.06 -9.59 7.62
N ALA A 316 0.78 -9.34 7.87
CA ALA A 316 0.12 -8.05 7.68
C ALA A 316 0.60 -6.95 8.65
N ASN A 317 1.22 -7.33 9.76
CA ASN A 317 1.61 -6.37 10.79
C ASN A 317 2.94 -6.72 11.42
N ILE A 318 3.99 -6.12 10.89
CA ILE A 318 5.33 -6.14 11.48
C ILE A 318 5.80 -4.72 11.76
N THR A 319 6.60 -4.60 12.80
CA THR A 319 7.45 -3.42 13.01
C THR A 319 8.88 -3.90 12.91
N PHE A 320 9.66 -3.35 11.98
CA PHE A 320 11.03 -3.78 11.77
C PHE A 320 12.02 -2.61 11.93
N SER A 321 13.28 -2.96 12.05
CA SER A 321 14.40 -2.01 12.06
C SER A 321 15.57 -2.63 11.32
N SER A 322 16.29 -1.82 10.56
CA SER A 322 17.45 -2.28 9.80
C SER A 322 18.53 -1.21 9.77
N THR A 323 19.79 -1.61 9.82
CA THR A 323 20.93 -0.68 9.66
C THR A 323 21.00 -0.06 8.27
N GLU A 324 20.34 -0.68 7.29
CA GLU A 324 20.25 -0.16 5.91
C GLU A 324 18.94 0.61 5.65
N ALA A 325 18.03 0.68 6.63
CA ALA A 325 16.82 1.49 6.51
C ALA A 325 17.12 2.95 6.89
N PRO A 326 16.60 3.94 6.13
CA PRO A 326 16.84 5.36 6.41
C PRO A 326 16.21 5.81 7.74
N THR A 327 15.11 5.17 8.11
CA THR A 327 14.37 5.37 9.36
C THR A 327 14.09 4.01 9.98
N SER A 328 14.08 3.95 11.31
CA SER A 328 13.73 2.76 12.07
C SER A 328 13.30 3.18 13.48
N PRO A 329 12.31 2.52 14.10
CA PRO A 329 11.52 1.41 13.54
C PRO A 329 10.51 1.84 12.47
N VAL A 330 10.09 0.90 11.62
CA VAL A 330 9.12 1.12 10.53
C VAL A 330 8.02 0.06 10.60
N ASN A 331 6.76 0.49 10.52
CA ASN A 331 5.64 -0.43 10.38
C ASN A 331 5.50 -0.85 8.92
N ALA A 332 5.31 -2.14 8.69
CA ALA A 332 5.19 -2.71 7.36
C ALA A 332 4.34 -3.97 7.37
N ALA A 333 3.96 -4.38 6.17
CA ALA A 333 3.58 -5.74 5.86
C ALA A 333 4.80 -6.50 5.33
N LYS A 334 5.04 -7.70 5.85
CA LYS A 334 5.96 -8.66 5.21
C LYS A 334 5.19 -9.42 4.14
N VAL A 335 5.65 -9.30 2.90
CA VAL A 335 5.02 -9.94 1.75
C VAL A 335 5.99 -10.90 1.07
N LEU A 336 5.43 -11.91 0.44
CA LEU A 336 6.12 -12.80 -0.49
C LEU A 336 5.68 -12.41 -1.90
N TYR A 337 6.62 -12.23 -2.83
CA TYR A 337 6.29 -11.82 -4.19
C TYR A 337 7.08 -12.57 -5.25
N ARG A 338 6.45 -12.76 -6.41
CA ARG A 338 7.04 -13.32 -7.63
C ARG A 338 6.32 -12.76 -8.86
N THR A 339 6.96 -12.87 -10.01
CA THR A 339 6.30 -12.66 -11.29
C THR A 339 5.63 -13.96 -11.76
N VAL A 340 4.50 -13.84 -12.43
CA VAL A 340 3.77 -14.94 -13.08
C VAL A 340 3.31 -14.49 -14.45
N SER A 341 3.22 -15.40 -15.42
CA SER A 341 2.72 -15.05 -16.75
C SER A 341 1.24 -14.69 -16.69
N GLN A 342 0.76 -13.88 -17.64
CA GLN A 342 -0.66 -13.54 -17.73
C GLN A 342 -1.56 -14.80 -17.82
N VAL A 343 -1.10 -15.87 -18.48
CA VAL A 343 -1.83 -17.13 -18.59
C VAL A 343 -1.95 -17.82 -17.23
N GLU A 344 -0.85 -17.86 -16.46
CA GLU A 344 -0.86 -18.40 -15.09
C GLU A 344 -1.77 -17.57 -14.19
N ALA A 345 -1.70 -16.23 -14.27
CA ALA A 345 -2.55 -15.32 -13.50
C ALA A 345 -4.04 -15.53 -13.77
N ASN A 346 -4.44 -15.60 -15.05
CA ASN A 346 -5.85 -15.84 -15.42
C ASN A 346 -6.32 -17.19 -14.86
N LYS A 347 -5.49 -18.24 -14.99
CA LYS A 347 -5.81 -19.56 -14.43
C LYS A 347 -5.95 -19.55 -12.90
N MET A 348 -5.12 -18.76 -12.21
CA MET A 348 -5.21 -18.59 -10.75
C MET A 348 -6.53 -17.90 -10.37
N LEU A 349 -6.95 -16.86 -11.09
CA LEU A 349 -8.17 -16.10 -10.82
C LEU A 349 -9.46 -16.85 -11.18
N GLU A 350 -9.46 -17.62 -12.27
CA GLU A 350 -10.65 -18.37 -12.76
C GLU A 350 -10.93 -19.67 -11.98
N SER A 351 -10.01 -20.10 -11.11
CA SER A 351 -10.17 -21.32 -10.33
C SER A 351 -11.35 -21.21 -9.36
N ILE A 352 -12.23 -22.21 -9.33
CA ILE A 352 -13.39 -22.25 -8.42
C ILE A 352 -12.99 -22.30 -6.94
N THR A 353 -11.76 -22.72 -6.64
CA THR A 353 -11.16 -22.72 -5.29
C THR A 353 -10.03 -21.69 -5.21
N SER A 354 -10.13 -20.59 -5.96
CA SER A 354 -9.09 -19.57 -5.96
C SER A 354 -8.91 -19.00 -4.56
N ASP A 355 -7.66 -18.87 -4.14
CA ASP A 355 -7.24 -18.17 -2.92
C ASP A 355 -6.57 -16.82 -3.25
N VAL A 356 -6.89 -16.27 -4.43
CA VAL A 356 -6.21 -15.14 -5.05
C VAL A 356 -7.24 -14.12 -5.56
N GLU A 357 -7.02 -12.86 -5.22
CA GLU A 357 -7.83 -11.73 -5.70
C GLU A 357 -7.09 -10.94 -6.77
N ASP A 358 -7.81 -10.30 -7.68
CA ASP A 358 -7.23 -9.28 -8.56
C ASP A 358 -7.27 -7.90 -7.91
N VAL A 359 -6.21 -7.12 -8.15
CA VAL A 359 -6.10 -5.75 -7.68
C VAL A 359 -5.59 -4.91 -8.83
N SER A 360 -6.39 -3.92 -9.25
CA SER A 360 -6.08 -3.07 -10.39
C SER A 360 -5.30 -1.83 -9.98
N LEU A 361 -4.15 -1.58 -10.60
CA LEU A 361 -3.30 -0.41 -10.38
C LEU A 361 -2.76 0.16 -11.70
N PRO A 362 -2.33 1.43 -11.76
CA PRO A 362 -1.58 1.92 -12.91
C PRO A 362 -0.32 1.08 -13.17
N SER A 363 0.02 0.82 -14.42
CA SER A 363 1.19 0.00 -14.79
C SER A 363 2.49 0.53 -14.18
N GLU A 364 2.68 1.85 -14.17
CA GLU A 364 3.85 2.50 -13.54
C GLU A 364 3.88 2.26 -12.02
N ALA A 365 2.72 2.23 -11.37
CA ALA A 365 2.63 1.94 -9.94
C ALA A 365 3.02 0.48 -9.65
N ILE A 366 2.62 -0.48 -10.48
CA ILE A 366 3.02 -1.90 -10.33
C ILE A 366 4.54 -2.05 -10.49
N THR A 367 5.13 -1.42 -11.51
CA THR A 367 6.59 -1.41 -11.70
C THR A 367 7.31 -0.78 -10.50
N THR A 368 6.77 0.32 -9.97
CA THR A 368 7.35 1.01 -8.81
C THR A 368 7.27 0.13 -7.55
N ILE A 369 6.14 -0.52 -7.29
CA ILE A 369 5.98 -1.46 -6.17
C ILE A 369 6.96 -2.62 -6.30
N PHE A 370 7.10 -3.23 -7.48
CA PHE A 370 8.08 -4.29 -7.69
C PHE A 370 9.51 -3.81 -7.36
N GLY A 371 9.87 -2.61 -7.80
CA GLY A 371 11.14 -1.97 -7.46
C GLY A 371 11.33 -1.73 -5.96
N LEU A 372 10.29 -1.26 -5.26
CA LEU A 372 10.30 -1.04 -3.81
C LEU A 372 10.46 -2.36 -3.05
N LEU A 373 9.76 -3.42 -3.46
CA LEU A 373 9.88 -4.75 -2.87
C LEU A 373 11.31 -5.30 -3.05
N ASN A 374 11.88 -5.19 -4.25
CA ASN A 374 13.28 -5.58 -4.50
C ASN A 374 14.26 -4.78 -3.64
N LYS A 375 14.06 -3.48 -3.49
CA LYS A 375 14.89 -2.64 -2.60
C LYS A 375 14.78 -3.09 -1.14
N SER A 376 13.56 -3.33 -0.67
CA SER A 376 13.30 -3.76 0.71
C SER A 376 13.91 -5.13 1.04
N ASN A 377 14.05 -6.02 0.04
CA ASN A 377 14.71 -7.31 0.21
C ASN A 377 16.18 -7.17 0.67
N PHE A 378 16.86 -6.08 0.30
CA PHE A 378 18.23 -5.82 0.75
C PHE A 378 18.34 -5.42 2.22
N LEU A 379 17.25 -4.97 2.84
CA LEU A 379 17.18 -4.68 4.28
C LEU A 379 17.22 -5.95 5.13
N ILE A 380 16.92 -7.10 4.51
CA ILE A 380 16.81 -8.41 5.14
C ILE A 380 18.13 -9.18 4.96
N PRO A 381 18.60 -9.96 5.96
CA PRO A 381 19.76 -10.83 5.85
C PRO A 381 19.64 -11.81 4.70
N GLN A 382 20.76 -12.15 4.05
CA GLN A 382 20.75 -12.93 2.81
C GLN A 382 20.05 -14.29 2.94
N SER A 383 20.16 -14.95 4.10
CA SER A 383 19.51 -16.23 4.37
C SER A 383 17.98 -16.17 4.31
N ASP A 384 17.41 -15.00 4.56
CA ASP A 384 15.97 -14.82 4.78
C ASP A 384 15.31 -14.07 3.61
N ARG A 385 16.05 -13.82 2.51
CA ARG A 385 15.56 -13.09 1.33
C ARG A 385 14.63 -13.89 0.43
N LYS A 386 14.60 -15.22 0.58
CA LYS A 386 13.84 -16.15 -0.26
C LYS A 386 13.05 -17.13 0.61
N PHE A 387 11.86 -17.47 0.16
CA PHE A 387 11.06 -18.55 0.71
C PHE A 387 10.58 -19.44 -0.43
N LYS A 388 11.31 -20.54 -0.68
CA LYS A 388 11.17 -21.36 -1.88
C LYS A 388 11.30 -20.50 -3.15
N GLU A 389 10.30 -20.52 -4.04
CA GLU A 389 10.22 -19.71 -5.26
C GLU A 389 9.90 -18.23 -5.00
N TRP A 390 9.46 -17.87 -3.80
CA TRP A 390 9.05 -16.52 -3.45
C TRP A 390 10.21 -15.65 -2.98
N THR A 391 10.14 -14.37 -3.29
CA THR A 391 11.04 -13.35 -2.75
C THR A 391 10.37 -12.65 -1.58
N VAL A 392 11.13 -12.39 -0.51
CA VAL A 392 10.61 -11.66 0.66
C VAL A 392 10.73 -10.17 0.44
N GLY A 393 9.67 -9.41 0.66
CA GLY A 393 9.67 -7.95 0.62
C GLY A 393 8.98 -7.35 1.85
N LEU A 394 9.27 -6.08 2.11
CA LEU A 394 8.64 -5.28 3.15
C LEU A 394 7.90 -4.15 2.46
N LEU A 395 6.60 -4.06 2.70
CA LEU A 395 5.74 -3.02 2.16
C LEU A 395 5.35 -2.09 3.30
N GLU A 396 5.89 -0.87 3.28
CA GLU A 396 5.68 0.12 4.34
C GLU A 396 4.19 0.43 4.55
N LYS A 397 3.80 0.58 5.82
CA LYS A 397 2.45 0.97 6.24
C LYS A 397 2.40 2.45 6.59
N TRP A 398 1.22 3.01 6.47
CA TRP A 398 0.94 4.36 6.95
C TRP A 398 0.92 4.37 8.48
N ASN A 399 1.53 5.38 9.10
CA ASN A 399 1.65 5.49 10.55
C ASN A 399 0.64 6.45 11.19
N GLY A 400 -0.16 7.19 10.41
CA GLY A 400 -1.13 8.14 10.94
C GLY A 400 -0.49 9.28 11.75
N LYS A 401 -1.33 10.07 12.42
CA LYS A 401 -0.90 11.21 13.24
C LYS A 401 -0.29 10.83 14.61
N ASP A 402 -0.43 9.58 15.03
CA ASP A 402 -0.04 9.09 16.36
C ASP A 402 1.06 8.01 16.33
N GLY A 403 1.76 7.85 15.19
CA GLY A 403 2.76 6.80 14.97
C GLY A 403 4.19 7.17 15.34
#